data_AF-A0A952AKE2-F1
#
_entry.id   AF-A0A952AKE2-F1
#
_cell.length_a   1.000
_cell.length_b   1.000
_cell.length_c   1.000
_cell.angle_alpha   90.00
_cell.angle_beta   90.00
_cell.angle_gamma   90.00
#
_symmetry.space_group_name_H-M   'P 1'
#
loop_
_entity.id
_entity.type
_entity.pdbx_description
1 polymer ?
#
loop_
_entity_poly.entity_id
_entity_poly.type
_entity_poly.pdbx_seq_one_letter_code
_entity_poly.pdbx_strand_id
1 'polypeptide(L)'
;MMLPTLLAQANLGGGFTPPGGENTTFVPSNLDSAEGVFTTGSNLISYVFTFLTVFAGIMFLYQFIRGALAWISAGGDQKKISEARDMITQGVIGLVIVIAAYSIIGLISTVLGLDLLNPGQQLLELVPQPI
;
A
#
# COMPACT_ATOMS: atom_id res chain seq x y z
N MET A 1 64.30 9.86 5.85
CA MET A 1 63.75 9.47 4.54
C MET A 1 62.49 8.63 4.76
N MET A 2 61.32 9.25 4.80
CA MET A 2 60.03 8.54 4.91
C MET A 2 58.97 9.28 4.09
N LEU A 3 58.65 8.76 2.92
CA LEU A 3 57.33 8.89 2.29
C LEU A 3 56.56 7.67 2.78
N PRO A 4 55.47 7.80 3.55
CA PRO A 4 54.14 7.85 2.92
C PRO A 4 53.06 8.54 3.78
N THR A 5 52.56 9.71 3.37
CA THR A 5 51.32 10.25 3.98
C THR A 5 50.43 11.03 3.02
N LEU A 6 50.81 11.16 1.75
CA LEU A 6 50.01 11.91 0.74
C LEU A 6 48.78 11.15 0.22
N LEU A 7 48.28 10.14 0.94
CA LEU A 7 47.00 9.49 0.64
C LEU A 7 46.05 9.39 1.85
N ALA A 8 46.42 9.90 3.03
CA ALA A 8 45.61 9.67 4.24
C ALA A 8 44.50 10.71 4.50
N GLN A 9 44.41 11.80 3.75
CA GLN A 9 43.34 12.77 4.00
C GLN A 9 42.98 13.61 2.79
N ALA A 10 42.59 12.95 1.70
CA ALA A 10 41.62 13.57 0.80
C ALA A 10 40.22 13.46 1.43
N ASN A 11 40.04 14.10 2.60
CA ASN A 11 38.72 14.39 3.15
C ASN A 11 38.15 15.56 2.36
N LEU A 12 37.66 15.28 1.15
CA LEU A 12 36.90 16.20 0.30
C LEU A 12 35.45 16.34 0.85
N GLY A 13 35.29 16.32 2.18
CA GLY A 13 34.01 16.37 2.89
C GLY A 13 33.65 17.76 3.40
N GLY A 14 34.26 18.81 2.87
CA GLY A 14 33.93 20.21 3.18
C GLY A 14 32.77 20.72 2.33
N GLY A 15 31.66 20.01 2.29
CA GLY A 15 30.44 20.42 1.59
C GLY A 15 29.46 21.09 2.53
N PHE A 16 29.40 22.43 2.47
CA PHE A 16 28.28 23.31 2.89
C PHE A 16 27.35 22.79 4.02
N THR A 17 27.54 23.29 5.24
CA THR A 17 26.53 23.23 6.32
C THR A 17 25.76 24.56 6.36
N PRO A 18 24.43 24.58 6.12
CA PRO A 18 23.61 25.77 6.30
C PRO A 18 23.54 26.16 7.80
N PRO A 19 23.45 27.47 8.13
CA PRO A 19 23.21 27.91 9.49
C PRO A 19 21.73 27.70 9.84
N GLY A 20 21.44 26.47 10.25
CA GLY A 20 20.12 25.95 10.60
C GLY A 20 20.29 24.44 10.71
N GLY A 21 20.68 23.99 11.91
CA GLY A 21 21.41 22.74 12.10
C GLY A 21 20.64 21.47 11.78
N GLU A 22 21.03 20.80 10.70
CA GLU A 22 20.80 19.37 10.47
C GLU A 22 22.05 18.78 9.76
N ASN A 23 22.54 17.67 10.31
CA ASN A 23 23.76 16.97 9.93
C ASN A 23 23.70 16.42 8.49
N THR A 24 24.47 16.99 7.55
CA THR A 24 24.60 16.52 6.16
C THR A 24 25.57 15.34 6.01
N THR A 25 25.61 14.43 6.98
CA THR A 25 26.08 13.08 6.68
C THR A 25 25.02 12.44 5.79
N PHE A 26 25.31 12.30 4.49
CA PHE A 26 24.57 11.45 3.57
C PHE A 26 24.77 9.98 3.99
N VAL A 27 24.29 9.63 5.18
CA VAL A 27 23.91 8.26 5.47
C VAL A 27 22.56 8.12 4.78
N PRO A 28 22.40 7.22 3.79
CA PRO A 28 21.06 6.77 3.45
C PRO A 28 20.50 6.13 4.72
N SER A 29 19.68 6.87 5.46
CA SER A 29 18.91 6.40 6.63
C SER A 29 17.87 5.34 6.26
N ASN A 30 18.00 4.72 5.08
CA ASN A 30 17.09 3.72 4.53
C ASN A 30 17.65 2.29 4.66
N LEU A 31 18.67 2.07 5.50
CA LEU A 31 19.16 0.74 5.86
C LEU A 31 19.07 0.44 7.37
N ASP A 32 18.14 1.08 8.08
CA ASP A 32 17.63 0.51 9.34
C ASP A 32 16.58 -0.57 9.00
N SER A 33 17.12 -1.72 8.60
CA SER A 33 16.53 -2.71 7.69
C SER A 33 15.45 -3.61 8.31
N ALA A 34 14.75 -3.15 9.33
CA ALA A 34 13.53 -3.77 9.82
C ALA A 34 12.35 -2.80 9.64
N GLU A 35 12.37 -1.65 10.29
CA GLU A 35 11.21 -0.74 10.30
C GLU A 35 10.99 -0.04 8.96
N GLY A 36 12.07 0.30 8.23
CA GLY A 36 11.98 0.89 6.89
C GLY A 36 11.49 -0.10 5.82
N VAL A 37 11.79 -1.40 5.96
CA VAL A 37 11.32 -2.45 5.05
C VAL A 37 9.88 -2.83 5.37
N PHE A 38 9.50 -2.88 6.65
CA PHE A 38 8.09 -3.06 7.02
C PHE A 38 7.25 -1.84 6.63
N THR A 39 7.75 -0.61 6.77
CA THR A 39 7.00 0.58 6.33
C THR A 39 6.97 0.70 4.82
N THR A 40 8.07 0.43 4.10
CA THR A 40 8.09 0.47 2.63
C THR A 40 7.30 -0.70 2.03
N GLY A 41 7.38 -1.88 2.64
CA GLY A 41 6.60 -3.06 2.28
C GLY A 41 5.12 -2.90 2.58
N SER A 42 4.77 -2.28 3.72
CA SER A 42 3.39 -1.92 4.08
C SER A 42 2.86 -0.79 3.18
N ASN A 43 3.69 0.18 2.81
CA ASN A 43 3.30 1.21 1.85
C ASN A 43 3.08 0.59 0.46
N LEU A 44 3.96 -0.31 0.02
CA LEU A 44 3.80 -1.03 -1.25
C LEU A 44 2.53 -1.88 -1.25
N ILE A 45 2.25 -2.63 -0.17
CA ILE A 45 1.03 -3.44 -0.07
C ILE A 45 -0.19 -2.52 -0.11
N SER A 46 -0.19 -1.41 0.62
CA SER A 46 -1.31 -0.46 0.64
C SER A 46 -1.56 0.19 -0.73
N TYR A 47 -0.51 0.57 -1.46
CA TYR A 47 -0.62 1.07 -2.83
C TYR A 47 -1.12 0.01 -3.81
N VAL A 48 -0.62 -1.23 -3.71
CA VAL A 48 -1.07 -2.34 -4.56
C VAL A 48 -2.53 -2.67 -4.30
N PHE A 49 -2.96 -2.75 -3.04
CA PHE A 49 -4.36 -2.99 -2.68
C PHE A 49 -5.27 -1.86 -3.14
N THR A 50 -4.85 -0.60 -2.96
CA THR A 50 -5.62 0.57 -3.44
C THR A 50 -5.77 0.52 -4.96
N PHE A 51 -4.68 0.27 -5.69
CA PHE A 51 -4.70 0.12 -7.13
C PHE A 51 -5.59 -1.05 -7.58
N LEU A 52 -5.47 -2.20 -6.91
CA LEU A 52 -6.26 -3.40 -7.19
C LEU A 52 -7.76 -3.16 -6.97
N THR A 53 -8.14 -2.48 -5.88
CA THR A 53 -9.54 -2.15 -5.59
C THR A 53 -10.14 -1.23 -6.65
N VAL A 54 -9.41 -0.18 -7.05
CA VAL A 54 -9.86 0.73 -8.13
C VAL A 54 -9.97 -0.03 -9.46
N PHE A 55 -8.97 -0.84 -9.80
CA PHE A 55 -8.96 -1.66 -11.01
C PHE A 55 -10.10 -2.69 -11.02
N ALA A 56 -10.34 -3.36 -9.89
CA ALA A 56 -11.41 -4.33 -9.71
C ALA A 56 -12.79 -3.68 -9.86
N GLY A 57 -12.99 -2.47 -9.34
CA GLY A 57 -14.24 -1.73 -9.51
C GLY A 57 -14.53 -1.40 -10.98
N ILE A 58 -13.52 -0.95 -11.72
CA ILE A 58 -13.64 -0.66 -13.16
C ILE A 58 -13.92 -1.94 -13.95
N MET A 59 -13.20 -3.02 -13.67
CA MET A 59 -13.39 -4.32 -14.32
C MET A 59 -14.76 -4.93 -14.00
N PHE A 60 -15.22 -4.80 -12.76
CA PHE A 60 -16.55 -5.23 -12.34
C PHE A 60 -17.62 -4.53 -13.17
N LEU A 61 -17.54 -3.20 -13.31
CA LEU A 61 -18.49 -2.42 -14.10
C LEU A 61 -18.48 -2.85 -15.58
N TYR A 62 -17.30 -3.08 -16.15
CA TYR A 62 -17.16 -3.56 -17.52
C TYR A 62 -17.81 -4.95 -17.73
N GLN A 63 -17.51 -5.90 -16.85
CA GLN A 63 -18.09 -7.25 -16.90
C GLN A 63 -19.60 -7.23 -16.65
N PHE A 64 -20.07 -6.40 -15.72
CA PHE A 64 -21.48 -6.24 -15.41
C PHE A 64 -22.27 -5.73 -16.61
N ILE A 65 -21.78 -4.69 -17.30
CA ILE A 65 -22.44 -4.15 -18.50
C ILE A 65 -22.47 -5.20 -19.62
N ARG A 66 -21.36 -5.91 -19.86
CA ARG A 66 -21.32 -6.98 -20.88
C ARG A 66 -22.28 -8.12 -20.57
N GLY A 67 -22.32 -8.58 -19.31
CA GLY A 67 -23.24 -9.62 -18.87
C GLY A 67 -24.71 -9.18 -18.96
N ALA A 68 -25.01 -7.94 -18.58
CA ALA A 68 -26.36 -7.39 -18.66
C ALA A 68 -26.85 -7.27 -20.12
N LEU A 69 -26.00 -6.76 -21.01
CA LEU A 69 -26.33 -6.68 -22.45
C LEU A 69 -26.52 -8.07 -23.06
N ALA A 70 -25.68 -9.04 -22.70
CA ALA A 70 -25.81 -10.42 -23.15
C ALA A 70 -27.12 -11.05 -22.66
N TRP A 71 -27.54 -10.77 -21.42
CA TRP A 71 -28.78 -11.29 -20.86
C TRP A 71 -30.02 -10.72 -21.56
N ILE A 72 -30.04 -9.40 -21.83
CA ILE A 72 -31.13 -8.75 -22.57
C ILE A 72 -31.17 -9.23 -24.02
N SER A 73 -30.00 -9.39 -24.66
CA SER A 73 -29.89 -9.86 -26.04
C SER A 73 -30.19 -11.36 -26.21
N ALA A 74 -30.29 -12.13 -25.12
CA ALA A 74 -30.51 -13.58 -25.19
C ALA A 74 -31.92 -13.94 -25.70
N GLY A 75 -32.90 -13.05 -25.57
CA GLY A 75 -34.21 -13.16 -26.23
C GLY A 75 -35.01 -14.45 -25.96
N GLY A 76 -34.69 -15.18 -24.88
CA GLY A 76 -35.33 -16.45 -24.52
C GLY A 76 -34.49 -17.72 -24.80
N ASP A 77 -33.31 -17.59 -25.41
CA ASP A 77 -32.37 -18.71 -25.55
C ASP A 77 -31.73 -19.06 -24.19
N GLN A 78 -32.08 -20.22 -23.64
CA GLN A 78 -31.63 -20.67 -22.33
C GLN A 78 -30.11 -20.78 -22.22
N LYS A 79 -29.41 -21.12 -23.32
CA LYS A 79 -27.95 -21.24 -23.32
C LYS A 79 -27.31 -19.86 -23.14
N LYS A 80 -27.79 -18.86 -23.88
CA LYS A 80 -27.31 -17.48 -23.77
C LYS A 80 -27.64 -16.84 -22.42
N ILE A 81 -28.81 -17.17 -21.85
CA ILE A 81 -29.17 -16.72 -20.51
C ILE A 81 -28.24 -17.33 -19.46
N SER A 82 -27.90 -18.62 -19.58
CA SER A 82 -26.95 -19.29 -18.68
C SER A 82 -25.58 -18.62 -18.75
N GLU A 83 -25.06 -18.41 -19.96
CA GLU A 83 -23.76 -17.80 -20.17
C GLU A 83 -23.71 -16.35 -19.64
N ALA A 84 -24.77 -15.56 -19.87
CA ALA A 84 -24.87 -14.21 -19.34
C ALA A 84 -24.93 -14.20 -17.80
N ARG A 85 -25.64 -15.15 -17.18
CA ARG A 85 -25.65 -15.32 -15.72
C ARG A 85 -24.28 -15.67 -15.20
N ASP A 86 -23.57 -16.59 -15.84
CA ASP A 86 -22.22 -16.98 -15.42
C ASP A 86 -21.27 -15.79 -15.46
N MET A 87 -21.34 -14.94 -16.50
CA MET A 87 -20.56 -13.70 -16.57
C MET A 87 -20.88 -12.73 -15.43
N ILE A 88 -22.17 -12.53 -15.12
CA ILE A 88 -22.60 -11.66 -14.02
C ILE A 88 -22.11 -12.23 -12.68
N THR A 89 -22.29 -13.53 -12.45
CA THR A 89 -21.87 -14.20 -11.21
C THR A 89 -20.36 -14.09 -11.02
N GLN A 90 -19.56 -14.36 -12.06
CA GLN A 90 -18.10 -14.17 -11.99
C GLN A 90 -17.70 -12.74 -11.65
N GLY A 91 -18.38 -11.74 -12.23
CA GLY A 91 -18.20 -10.34 -11.87
C GLY A 91 -18.51 -10.08 -10.39
N VAL A 92 -19.65 -10.56 -9.91
CA VAL A 92 -20.07 -10.42 -8.50
C VAL A 92 -19.07 -11.09 -7.55
N ILE A 93 -18.55 -12.27 -7.88
CA ILE A 93 -17.49 -12.92 -7.08
C ILE A 93 -16.28 -12.00 -6.92
N GLY A 94 -15.85 -11.32 -7.99
CA GLY A 94 -14.75 -10.36 -7.92
C GLY A 94 -15.00 -9.23 -6.93
N LEU A 95 -16.22 -8.67 -6.95
CA LEU A 95 -16.62 -7.62 -5.99
C LEU A 95 -16.69 -8.15 -4.54
N VAL A 96 -17.23 -9.35 -4.36
CA VAL A 96 -17.35 -10.00 -3.03
C VAL A 96 -15.97 -10.23 -2.42
N ILE A 97 -14.98 -10.63 -3.21
CA ILE A 97 -13.60 -10.83 -2.73
C ILE A 97 -13.01 -9.53 -2.18
N VAL A 98 -13.22 -8.40 -2.87
CA VAL A 98 -12.74 -7.09 -2.40
C VAL A 98 -13.38 -6.73 -1.05
N ILE A 99 -14.70 -6.87 -0.93
CA ILE A 99 -15.42 -6.60 0.32
C ILE A 99 -14.96 -7.54 1.45
N ALA A 100 -14.74 -8.81 1.14
CA ALA A 100 -14.25 -9.81 2.08
C ALA A 100 -12.84 -9.48 2.57
N ALA A 101 -11.95 -8.99 1.70
CA ALA A 101 -10.61 -8.56 2.07
C ALA A 101 -10.64 -7.42 3.11
N TYR A 102 -11.45 -6.38 2.89
CA TYR A 102 -11.63 -5.31 3.86
C TYR A 102 -12.21 -5.81 5.18
N SER A 103 -13.18 -6.73 5.11
CA SER A 103 -13.80 -7.32 6.31
C SER A 103 -12.80 -8.10 7.15
N ILE A 104 -11.93 -8.89 6.52
CA ILE A 104 -10.90 -9.67 7.21
C ILE A 104 -9.88 -8.73 7.89
N ILE A 105 -9.43 -7.68 7.20
CA ILE A 105 -8.49 -6.71 7.77
C ILE A 105 -9.10 -6.01 9.00
N GLY A 106 -10.38 -5.62 8.92
CA GLY A 106 -11.10 -5.00 10.05
C GLY A 106 -11.33 -5.96 11.22
N LEU A 107 -11.54 -7.25 10.95
CA LEU A 107 -11.62 -8.26 12.01
C LEU A 107 -10.26 -8.44 12.70
N ILE A 108 -9.16 -8.47 11.94
CA ILE A 108 -7.81 -8.59 12.48
C ILE A 108 -7.45 -7.36 13.33
N SER A 109 -7.79 -6.14 12.90
CA SER A 109 -7.54 -4.93 13.71
C SER A 109 -8.33 -4.95 15.02
N THR A 110 -9.59 -5.39 14.97
CA THR A 110 -10.45 -5.50 16.16
C THR A 110 -9.94 -6.55 17.15
N VAL A 111 -9.47 -7.70 16.66
CA VAL A 111 -8.96 -8.80 17.50
C VAL A 111 -7.61 -8.47 18.13
N LEU A 112 -6.75 -7.74 17.41
CA LEU A 112 -5.41 -7.37 17.89
C LEU A 112 -5.41 -6.10 18.77
N GLY A 113 -6.51 -5.35 18.83
CA GLY A 113 -6.63 -4.14 19.65
C GLY A 113 -5.66 -3.00 19.27
N LEU A 114 -4.93 -3.17 18.16
CA LEU A 114 -4.05 -2.19 17.56
C LEU A 114 -4.71 -1.72 16.27
N ASP A 115 -5.05 -0.43 16.22
CA ASP A 115 -5.37 0.22 14.95
C ASP A 115 -4.10 0.31 14.11
N LEU A 116 -3.78 -0.80 13.43
CA LEU A 116 -2.72 -0.89 12.40
C LEU A 116 -2.96 0.08 11.23
N LEU A 117 -4.10 0.76 11.26
CA LEU A 117 -4.55 1.77 10.32
C LEU A 117 -4.24 3.20 10.80
N ASN A 118 -3.85 3.42 12.07
CA ASN A 118 -3.54 4.75 12.60
C ASN A 118 -2.55 4.75 13.81
N PRO A 119 -1.26 4.40 13.61
CA PRO A 119 -0.26 4.42 14.69
C PRO A 119 0.12 5.85 15.17
N GLY A 120 -0.29 6.90 14.44
CA GLY A 120 0.10 8.29 14.73
C GLY A 120 -0.56 8.91 15.97
N GLN A 121 -1.73 8.44 16.37
CA GLN A 121 -2.42 8.98 17.56
C GLN A 121 -1.92 8.39 18.88
N GLN A 122 -1.20 7.26 18.84
CA GLN A 122 -0.68 6.62 20.05
C GLN A 122 0.61 7.29 20.58
N LEU A 123 1.29 8.12 19.77
CA LEU A 123 2.52 8.82 20.18
C LEU A 123 2.26 10.22 20.79
N LEU A 124 1.06 10.77 20.64
CA LEU A 124 0.69 12.09 21.21
C LEU A 124 0.20 12.02 22.66
N GLU A 125 -0.07 10.83 23.19
CA GLU A 125 -0.51 10.61 24.58
C GLU A 125 0.68 10.30 25.54
N LEU A 126 1.88 10.07 25.00
CA LEU A 126 3.14 9.93 25.76
C LEU A 126 4.00 11.20 25.79
N VAL A 127 3.46 12.35 25.37
CA VAL A 127 4.00 13.65 25.80
C VAL A 127 3.29 14.03 27.10
N PRO A 128 3.89 13.75 28.28
CA PRO A 128 3.36 14.26 29.54
C PRO A 128 3.14 15.76 29.44
N GLN A 129 1.92 16.20 29.78
CA GLN A 129 1.64 17.62 29.98
C GLN A 129 2.55 18.09 31.12
N PRO A 130 3.40 19.12 30.92
CA PRO A 130 4.08 19.73 32.04
C PRO A 130 3.02 20.32 32.98
N ILE A 131 3.04 19.88 34.24
CA ILE A 131 2.33 20.54 35.35
C ILE A 131 2.83 21.97 35.52
#